data_AF-A0A8S2PBK4-F1
#
_entry.id   AF-A0A8S2PBK4-F1
#
_cell.length_a   1.000
_cell.length_b   1.000
_cell.length_c   1.000
_cell.angle_alpha   90.00
_cell.angle_beta   90.00
_cell.angle_gamma   90.00
#
_symmetry.space_group_name_H-M   'P 1'
#
loop_
_entity.id
_entity.type
_entity.pdbx_description
1 polymer ?
#
loop_
_entity_poly.entity_id
_entity_poly.type
_entity_poly.pdbx_seq_one_letter_code
_entity_poly.pdbx_strand_id
1 'polypeptide(L)'
;MSANITTVTISNKKKPLWFYQSNQNPFDPNETKEWELYSEFENEYIEEAYQQKELEVHLQNYVIDFKRGIQYTMNDTNKQRPVKREVVNTSQYIRTERFSYPARANRSFIPYGDYFSPFIEHWRNRNQALFKSQDEPNWSTIVEQARKVL
;
A
#
# COMPACT_ATOMS: atom_id res chain seq x y z
N MET A 1 -13.44 31.30 -18.62
CA MET A 1 -12.50 30.69 -17.66
C MET A 1 -12.91 29.24 -17.49
N SER A 2 -12.26 28.32 -18.19
CA SER A 2 -12.64 26.91 -18.24
C SER A 2 -11.75 26.12 -17.30
N ALA A 3 -12.36 25.33 -16.41
CA ALA A 3 -11.65 24.50 -15.46
C ALA A 3 -10.96 23.31 -16.17
N ASN A 4 -9.64 23.20 -16.02
CA ASN A 4 -8.90 22.03 -16.47
C ASN A 4 -9.18 20.86 -15.52
N ILE A 5 -10.01 19.92 -15.98
CA ILE A 5 -10.23 18.64 -15.30
C ILE A 5 -8.98 17.80 -15.51
N THR A 6 -8.16 17.65 -14.46
CA THR A 6 -7.01 16.76 -14.48
C THR A 6 -7.53 15.32 -14.49
N THR A 7 -7.43 14.65 -15.63
CA THR A 7 -7.80 13.24 -15.76
C THR A 7 -6.80 12.40 -14.98
N VAL A 8 -7.25 11.77 -13.89
CA VAL A 8 -6.45 10.79 -13.16
C VAL A 8 -6.32 9.55 -14.04
N THR A 9 -5.12 9.32 -14.58
CA THR A 9 -4.82 8.13 -15.37
C THR A 9 -4.89 6.90 -14.46
N ILE A 10 -6.04 6.21 -14.45
CA ILE A 10 -6.22 4.98 -13.68
C ILE A 10 -5.30 3.92 -14.27
N SER A 11 -4.25 3.57 -13.53
CA SER A 11 -3.31 2.52 -13.90
C SER A 11 -4.01 1.16 -13.83
N ASN A 12 -4.16 0.47 -14.97
CA ASN A 12 -4.73 -0.88 -15.07
C ASN A 12 -3.74 -1.97 -14.61
N LYS A 13 -3.00 -1.74 -13.53
CA LYS A 13 -2.05 -2.70 -13.00
C LYS A 13 -2.79 -3.86 -12.36
N LYS A 14 -2.65 -5.05 -12.95
CA LYS A 14 -3.12 -6.29 -12.34
C LYS A 14 -2.08 -6.80 -11.35
N LYS A 15 -2.49 -7.18 -10.15
CA LYS A 15 -1.62 -7.79 -9.13
C LYS A 15 -2.28 -9.05 -8.58
N PRO A 16 -1.53 -10.14 -8.36
CA PRO A 16 -2.05 -11.26 -7.60
C PRO A 16 -2.30 -10.85 -6.14
N LEU A 17 -3.45 -11.22 -5.62
CA LEU A 17 -3.85 -11.03 -4.24
C LEU A 17 -4.41 -12.34 -3.68
N TRP A 18 -4.24 -12.51 -2.39
CA TRP A 18 -4.64 -13.65 -1.60
C TRP A 18 -5.81 -13.27 -0.69
N PHE A 19 -6.75 -14.19 -0.58
CA PHE A 19 -7.97 -14.05 0.19
C PHE A 19 -8.18 -15.28 1.06
N TYR A 20 -8.90 -15.10 2.16
CA TYR A 20 -9.38 -16.19 3.01
C TYR A 20 -10.89 -16.11 3.20
N GLN A 21 -11.51 -17.26 3.45
CA GLN A 21 -12.95 -17.31 3.69
C GLN A 21 -13.25 -16.91 5.15
N SER A 22 -13.93 -15.79 5.34
CA SER A 22 -14.13 -15.17 6.66
C SER A 22 -15.40 -15.63 7.40
N ASN A 23 -16.28 -16.37 6.74
CA ASN A 23 -17.48 -17.00 7.32
C ASN A 23 -17.19 -17.66 8.68
N GLN A 24 -18.16 -17.66 9.59
CA GLN A 24 -18.03 -18.37 10.87
C GLN A 24 -17.85 -19.88 10.67
N ASN A 25 -18.62 -20.47 9.74
CA ASN A 25 -18.44 -21.84 9.27
C ASN A 25 -18.05 -21.84 7.78
N PRO A 26 -16.75 -21.81 7.44
CA PRO A 26 -16.30 -21.67 6.06
C PRO A 26 -16.60 -22.88 5.17
N PHE A 27 -17.03 -24.01 5.76
CA PHE A 27 -17.35 -25.22 5.03
C PHE A 27 -18.86 -25.49 4.92
N ASP A 28 -19.72 -24.61 5.43
CA ASP A 28 -21.17 -24.75 5.25
C ASP A 28 -21.54 -24.50 3.78
N PRO A 29 -22.14 -25.48 3.07
CA PRO A 29 -22.55 -25.28 1.68
C PRO A 29 -23.75 -24.34 1.53
N ASN A 30 -24.48 -24.05 2.61
CA ASN A 30 -25.68 -23.21 2.59
C ASN A 30 -25.37 -21.73 2.84
N GLU A 31 -24.16 -21.40 3.31
CA GLU A 31 -23.73 -20.03 3.51
C GLU A 31 -23.11 -19.43 2.24
N THR A 32 -23.39 -18.15 1.99
CA THR A 32 -22.70 -17.39 0.95
C THR A 32 -21.24 -17.24 1.34
N LYS A 33 -20.32 -17.57 0.43
CA LYS A 33 -18.88 -17.48 0.69
C LYS A 33 -18.43 -16.02 0.75
N GLU A 34 -18.01 -15.59 1.93
CA GLU A 34 -17.42 -14.28 2.17
C GLU A 34 -15.90 -14.39 2.14
N TRP A 35 -15.27 -13.59 1.30
CA TRP A 35 -13.83 -13.59 1.11
C TRP A 35 -13.24 -12.26 1.56
N GLU A 36 -12.30 -12.34 2.48
CA GLU A 36 -11.54 -11.20 2.96
C GLU A 36 -10.12 -11.23 2.42
N LEU A 37 -9.59 -10.04 2.15
CA LEU A 37 -8.23 -9.85 1.66
C LEU A 37 -7.27 -9.90 2.86
N TYR A 38 -6.13 -10.57 2.70
CA TYR A 38 -5.03 -10.41 3.66
C TYR A 38 -4.53 -8.97 3.73
N SER A 39 -3.75 -8.62 4.75
CA SER A 39 -3.09 -7.29 4.75
C SER A 39 -2.13 -7.16 3.56
N GLU A 40 -1.74 -5.93 3.21
CA GLU A 40 -0.81 -5.66 2.11
C GLU A 40 0.54 -6.37 2.30
N PHE A 41 1.05 -6.36 3.52
CA PHE A 41 2.30 -7.03 3.90
C PHE A 41 2.17 -8.56 3.83
N GLU A 42 1.10 -9.11 4.40
CA GLU A 42 0.84 -10.56 4.31
C GLU A 42 0.68 -11.02 2.87
N ASN A 43 -0.05 -10.27 2.05
CA ASN A 43 -0.20 -10.58 0.62
C ASN A 43 1.14 -10.68 -0.11
N GLU A 44 2.05 -9.73 0.13
CA GLU A 44 3.37 -9.72 -0.47
C GLU A 44 4.19 -10.93 -0.02
N TYR A 45 4.19 -11.21 1.29
CA TYR A 45 4.92 -12.33 1.87
C TYR A 45 4.37 -13.70 1.42
N ILE A 46 3.04 -13.87 1.38
CA ILE A 46 2.39 -15.10 0.90
C ILE A 46 2.72 -15.32 -0.58
N GLU A 47 2.64 -14.27 -1.41
CA GLU A 47 2.93 -14.36 -2.83
C GLU A 47 4.40 -14.70 -3.09
N GLU A 48 5.33 -14.15 -2.31
CA GLU A 48 6.76 -14.48 -2.40
C GLU A 48 7.00 -15.97 -2.11
N ALA A 49 6.49 -16.49 -1.00
CA ALA A 49 6.61 -17.91 -0.64
C ALA A 49 6.01 -18.84 -1.71
N TYR A 50 4.84 -18.46 -2.26
CA TYR A 50 4.20 -19.20 -3.33
C TYR A 50 5.05 -19.22 -4.62
N GLN A 51 5.65 -18.09 -5.00
CA GLN A 51 6.53 -17.99 -6.17
C GLN A 51 7.82 -18.81 -6.01
N GLN A 52 8.32 -18.91 -4.77
CA GLN A 52 9.45 -19.76 -4.41
C GLN A 52 9.08 -21.26 -4.36
N LYS A 53 7.81 -21.61 -4.60
CA LYS A 53 7.28 -22.98 -4.58
C LYS A 53 7.40 -23.63 -3.21
N GLU A 54 7.31 -22.85 -2.15
CA GLU A 54 7.16 -23.38 -0.80
C GLU A 54 5.84 -24.15 -0.67
N LEU A 55 5.78 -25.11 0.24
CA LEU A 55 4.58 -25.91 0.50
C LEU A 55 3.60 -25.17 1.43
N GLU A 56 4.14 -24.38 2.34
CA GLU A 56 3.40 -23.61 3.33
C GLU A 56 4.13 -22.31 3.67
N VAL A 57 3.39 -21.33 4.16
CA VAL A 57 3.94 -20.08 4.71
C VAL A 57 3.41 -19.86 6.12
N HIS A 58 4.32 -19.48 7.02
CA HIS A 58 4.03 -19.26 8.43
C HIS A 58 3.80 -17.77 8.68
N LEU A 59 2.57 -17.41 9.02
CA LEU A 59 2.20 -16.06 9.44
C LEU A 59 2.12 -16.00 10.97
N GLN A 60 1.84 -14.83 11.55
CA GLN A 60 2.00 -14.64 12.99
C GLN A 60 1.19 -15.63 13.85
N ASN A 61 -0.05 -15.92 13.46
CA ASN A 61 -0.96 -16.78 14.23
C ASN A 61 -1.49 -17.99 13.46
N TYR A 62 -1.15 -18.11 12.18
CA TYR A 62 -1.70 -19.12 11.29
C TYR A 62 -0.69 -19.52 10.23
N VAL A 63 -0.88 -20.72 9.70
CA VAL A 63 -0.07 -21.28 8.61
C VAL A 63 -0.98 -21.47 7.41
N ILE A 64 -0.50 -21.11 6.23
CA ILE A 64 -1.19 -21.37 4.96
C ILE A 64 -0.51 -22.57 4.30
N ASP A 65 -1.28 -23.62 4.04
CA ASP A 65 -0.86 -24.77 3.24
C ASP A 65 -1.31 -24.53 1.79
N PHE A 66 -0.34 -24.27 0.90
CA PHE A 66 -0.60 -23.96 -0.50
C PHE A 66 -1.13 -25.17 -1.29
N LYS A 67 -0.74 -26.39 -0.89
CA LYS A 67 -1.14 -27.62 -1.57
C LYS A 67 -2.63 -27.92 -1.31
N ARG A 68 -3.07 -27.70 -0.07
CA ARG A 68 -4.46 -27.91 0.34
C ARG A 68 -5.34 -26.69 0.09
N GLY A 69 -4.76 -25.51 -0.10
CA GLY A 69 -5.51 -24.27 -0.28
C GLY A 69 -6.27 -23.87 0.98
N ILE A 70 -5.65 -24.05 2.14
CA ILE A 70 -6.24 -23.70 3.44
C ILE A 70 -5.26 -22.92 4.31
N GLN A 71 -5.79 -22.09 5.20
CA GLN A 71 -5.09 -21.62 6.39
C GLN A 71 -5.59 -22.38 7.61
N TYR A 72 -4.73 -22.54 8.62
CA TYR A 72 -5.11 -23.07 9.93
C TYR A 72 -4.38 -22.34 11.05
N THR A 73 -5.00 -22.26 12.23
CA THR A 73 -4.37 -21.60 13.39
C THR A 73 -3.26 -22.49 13.94
N MET A 74 -2.10 -21.92 14.30
CA MET A 74 -0.96 -22.70 14.83
C MET A 74 -1.32 -23.47 16.12
N ASN A 75 -2.20 -22.90 16.94
CA ASN A 75 -2.67 -23.49 18.19
C ASN A 75 -3.80 -24.50 18.02
N ASP A 76 -4.47 -24.52 16.86
CA ASP A 76 -5.64 -25.36 16.61
C ASP A 76 -5.79 -25.66 15.12
N THR A 77 -5.31 -26.83 14.72
CA THR A 77 -5.37 -27.31 13.34
C THR A 77 -6.80 -27.61 12.86
N ASN A 78 -7.80 -27.66 13.76
CA ASN A 78 -9.19 -27.84 13.36
C ASN A 78 -9.85 -26.54 12.90
N LYS A 79 -9.29 -25.38 13.31
CA LYS A 79 -9.74 -24.06 12.84
C LYS A 79 -9.11 -23.77 11.49
N GLN A 80 -9.70 -24.35 10.45
CA GLN A 80 -9.26 -24.20 9.07
C GLN A 80 -10.16 -23.23 8.32
N ARG A 81 -9.58 -22.47 7.39
CA ARG A 81 -10.32 -21.63 6.44
C ARG A 81 -9.75 -21.83 5.04
N PRO A 82 -10.56 -21.99 3.99
CA PRO A 82 -10.09 -21.98 2.62
C PRO A 82 -9.38 -20.67 2.28
N VAL A 83 -8.35 -20.76 1.43
CA VAL A 83 -7.66 -19.61 0.86
C VAL A 83 -7.70 -19.67 -0.66
N LYS A 84 -7.63 -18.52 -1.32
CA LYS A 84 -7.54 -18.45 -2.78
C LYS A 84 -6.63 -17.31 -3.23
N ARG A 85 -6.07 -17.47 -4.42
CA ARG A 85 -5.28 -16.47 -5.12
C ARG A 85 -6.05 -15.98 -6.34
N GLU A 86 -6.20 -14.67 -6.48
CA GLU A 86 -6.87 -14.05 -7.62
C GLU A 86 -6.02 -12.91 -8.20
N VAL A 87 -6.05 -12.75 -9.52
CA VAL A 87 -5.37 -11.63 -10.19
C VAL A 87 -6.39 -10.50 -10.35
N VAL A 88 -6.26 -9.45 -9.54
CA VAL A 88 -7.23 -8.35 -9.51
C VAL A 88 -6.63 -7.07 -10.08
N ASN A 89 -7.49 -6.15 -10.53
CA ASN A 89 -7.07 -4.81 -10.91
C ASN A 89 -6.85 -3.98 -9.64
N THR A 90 -5.62 -3.51 -9.41
CA THR A 90 -5.27 -2.75 -8.20
C THR A 90 -6.09 -1.49 -8.03
N SER A 91 -6.62 -0.91 -9.11
CA SER A 91 -7.53 0.24 -9.03
C SER A 91 -8.77 0.02 -8.17
N GLN A 92 -9.20 -1.24 -8.00
CA GLN A 92 -10.37 -1.61 -7.18
C GLN A 92 -10.08 -1.61 -5.67
N TYR A 93 -8.81 -1.69 -5.27
CA TYR A 93 -8.39 -1.84 -3.87
C TYR A 93 -7.52 -0.69 -3.38
N ILE A 94 -7.48 0.43 -4.11
CA ILE A 94 -6.82 1.65 -3.64
C ILE A 94 -7.59 2.17 -2.44
N ARG A 95 -6.92 2.26 -1.29
CA ARG A 95 -7.39 2.93 -0.08
C ARG A 95 -7.62 4.42 -0.35
N THR A 96 -8.80 4.79 -0.80
CA THR A 96 -9.16 6.18 -1.11
C THR A 96 -9.01 7.08 0.11
N GLU A 97 -9.12 6.54 1.32
CA GLU A 97 -8.89 7.24 2.58
C GLU A 97 -7.44 7.70 2.79
N ARG A 98 -6.45 7.05 2.15
CA ARG A 98 -5.05 7.54 2.16
C ARG A 98 -4.85 8.75 1.25
N PHE A 99 -5.76 8.95 0.30
CA PHE A 99 -5.72 10.04 -0.67
C PHE A 99 -6.79 11.10 -0.41
N SER A 100 -7.63 10.91 0.61
CA SER A 100 -8.53 11.97 1.07
C SER A 100 -7.69 13.04 1.77
N TYR A 101 -7.49 14.16 1.07
CA TYR A 101 -7.00 15.37 1.70
C TYR A 101 -7.91 15.67 2.91
N PRO A 102 -7.36 15.91 4.11
CA PRO A 102 -8.18 16.44 5.18
C PRO A 102 -8.85 17.71 4.63
N ALA A 103 -10.18 17.81 4.78
CA ALA A 103 -10.99 18.92 4.24
C ALA A 103 -10.52 20.32 4.71
N ARG A 104 -9.53 20.39 5.60
CA ARG A 104 -8.84 21.61 6.01
C ARG A 104 -7.35 21.35 6.26
N ALA A 105 -6.55 21.47 5.21
CA ALA A 105 -5.17 21.91 5.33
C ALA A 105 -4.89 23.14 4.47
N ASN A 106 -5.85 24.09 4.41
CA ASN A 106 -5.55 25.50 4.14
C ASN A 106 -4.87 26.16 5.37
N ARG A 107 -3.97 25.44 6.05
CA ARG A 107 -2.83 26.12 6.63
C ARG A 107 -1.81 26.09 5.51
N SER A 108 -1.79 27.16 4.73
CA SER A 108 -0.55 27.58 4.09
C SER A 108 0.58 27.29 5.07
N PHE A 109 1.67 26.70 4.60
CA PHE A 109 2.94 26.80 5.30
C PHE A 109 3.23 28.30 5.37
N ILE A 110 2.70 28.99 6.39
CA ILE A 110 3.00 30.37 6.68
C ILE A 110 4.45 30.29 7.18
N PRO A 111 5.44 30.79 6.42
CA PRO A 111 6.84 30.74 6.85
C PRO A 111 7.12 31.70 8.01
N TYR A 112 6.10 32.44 8.46
CA TYR A 112 6.16 33.44 9.51
C TYR A 112 5.62 32.84 10.80
N GLY A 113 6.46 32.05 11.46
CA GLY A 113 6.20 31.51 12.78
C GLY A 113 7.35 30.62 13.17
N ASP A 114 8.27 31.16 13.98
CA ASP A 114 9.51 30.58 14.50
C ASP A 114 9.30 29.30 15.34
N TYR A 115 8.71 28.29 14.76
CA TYR A 115 8.61 26.94 15.32
C TYR A 115 9.01 25.93 14.26
N PHE A 116 10.24 26.09 13.74
CA PHE A 116 10.97 24.90 13.32
C PHE A 116 11.17 24.07 14.59
N SER A 117 10.42 22.97 14.69
CA SER A 117 10.53 22.03 15.81
C SER A 117 12.01 21.69 16.03
N PRO A 118 12.51 21.71 17.29
CA PRO A 118 13.88 21.31 17.60
C PRO A 118 14.26 19.96 16.99
N PHE A 119 13.27 19.07 16.80
CA PHE A 119 13.41 17.80 16.10
C PHE A 119 13.84 17.98 14.63
N ILE A 120 13.20 18.89 13.88
CA ILE A 120 13.51 19.13 12.46
C ILE A 120 14.92 19.72 12.32
N GLU A 121 15.32 20.64 13.20
CA GLU A 121 16.68 21.16 13.22
C GLU A 121 17.70 20.06 13.56
N HIS A 122 17.44 19.28 14.60
CA HIS A 122 18.33 18.18 15.00
C HIS A 122 18.43 17.11 13.91
N TRP A 123 17.33 16.83 13.21
CA TRP A 123 17.33 15.90 12.09
C TRP A 123 18.12 16.47 10.91
N ARG A 124 17.89 17.73 10.52
CA ARG A 124 18.63 18.40 9.44
C ARG A 124 20.13 18.42 9.72
N ASN A 125 20.53 18.78 10.94
CA ASN A 125 21.93 18.85 11.34
C ASN A 125 22.59 17.46 11.32
N ARG A 126 21.91 16.43 11.83
CA ARG A 126 22.40 15.05 11.76
C ARG A 126 22.55 14.53 10.32
N ASN A 127 21.69 14.99 9.43
CA ASN A 127 21.65 14.53 8.04
C ASN A 127 22.32 15.50 7.07
N GLN A 128 23.07 16.49 7.55
CA GLN A 128 23.68 17.53 6.71
C GLN A 128 24.61 16.96 5.62
N ALA A 129 25.23 15.80 5.87
CA ALA A 129 26.05 15.11 4.88
C ALA A 129 25.25 14.57 3.68
N LEU A 130 23.96 14.24 3.85
CA LEU A 130 23.07 13.84 2.74
C LEU A 130 22.74 15.00 1.80
N PHE A 131 22.90 16.24 2.27
CA PHE A 131 22.68 17.46 1.51
C PHE A 131 23.97 18.03 0.89
N LYS A 132 25.11 17.33 1.03
CA LYS A 132 26.38 17.70 0.41
C LYS A 132 26.57 16.98 -0.93
N SER A 133 25.87 17.47 -1.94
CA SER A 133 26.30 17.49 -3.36
C SER A 133 25.33 18.42 -4.06
N GLN A 134 25.69 19.67 -4.35
CA GLN A 134 26.31 20.05 -5.62
C GLN A 134 25.67 19.38 -6.84
N ASP A 135 24.34 19.29 -6.86
CA ASP A 135 23.46 19.15 -8.02
C ASP A 135 22.09 19.71 -7.62
N GLU A 136 22.04 20.97 -7.15
CA GLU A 136 20.75 21.66 -7.20
C GLU A 136 20.45 21.90 -8.68
N PRO A 137 19.36 21.34 -9.23
CA PRO A 137 18.90 21.79 -10.52
C PRO A 137 18.66 23.28 -10.37
N ASN A 138 19.32 24.09 -11.20
CA ASN A 138 19.10 25.52 -11.21
C ASN A 138 17.63 25.75 -11.56
N TRP A 139 16.79 25.90 -10.53
CA TRP A 139 15.33 26.01 -10.66
C TRP A 139 14.94 27.15 -11.61
N SER A 140 15.77 28.19 -11.71
CA SER A 140 15.57 29.26 -12.68
C SER A 140 15.68 28.79 -14.14
N THR A 141 16.55 27.83 -14.45
CA THR A 141 16.73 27.26 -15.78
C THR A 141 15.57 26.34 -16.17
N ILE A 142 15.06 25.56 -15.21
CA ILE A 142 13.88 24.70 -15.41
C ILE A 142 12.62 25.54 -15.67
N VAL A 143 12.45 26.63 -14.92
CA VAL A 143 11.32 27.56 -15.10
C VAL A 143 11.41 28.29 -16.46
N GLU A 144 12.59 28.72 -16.88
CA GLU A 144 12.84 29.32 -18.20
C GLU A 144 12.55 28.35 -19.35
N GLN A 145 12.97 27.09 -19.25
CA GLN A 145 12.69 26.07 -20.28
C GLN A 145 11.20 25.76 -20.39
N ALA A 146 10.50 25.63 -19.25
CA ALA A 146 9.06 25.41 -19.25
C ALA A 146 8.27 26.57 -19.88
N ARG A 147 8.79 27.80 -19.80
CA ARG A 147 8.16 28.99 -20.38
C ARG A 147 8.28 29.08 -21.90
N LYS A 148 9.25 28.41 -22.52
CA LYS A 148 9.47 28.40 -23.98
C LYS A 148 8.66 27.34 -24.73
N VAL A 149 7.99 26.43 -24.01
CA VAL A 149 7.21 25.32 -24.56
C VAL A 149 5.70 25.62 -24.55
N LEU A 150 5.30 26.78 -24.02
CA LEU A 150 3.95 27.35 -24.10
C LEU A 150 3.93 28.53 -25.08
#